data_AF-A0A7X9BP86-F1
#
_entry.id   AF-A0A7X9BP86-F1
#
_cell.length_a   1.000
_cell.length_b   1.000
_cell.length_c   1.000
_cell.angle_alpha   90.00
_cell.angle_beta   90.00
_cell.angle_gamma   90.00
#
_symmetry.space_group_name_H-M   'P 1'
#
loop_
_entity.id
_entity.type
_entity.pdbx_description
1 polymer ?
#
loop_
_entity_poly.entity_id
_entity_poly.type
_entity_poly.pdbx_seq_one_letter_code
_entity_poly.pdbx_strand_id
1 'polypeptide(L)'
;MLLKAYIVSTGTELLLGQTPDTNSLFISRALTQMGIKVMGKAVVGDNHEYIRRAFSTGLETTDLVICSGGLGPTRDDLTKQVVCEVLGCKLERRPEEEECIKEFFARRHRRMPDSNLRQALFPSDAEALPNPLGTAPGMYLEKDGKTIVLLPGPPREMEPMFRAEVAPRLRRRVGQQKQVVLSRVIKVLGPGESQVEEMLQEVLEDPQGAAIALLAQDGEIHIRITLEDSLERATRTLQELEDRIIGVMGWHVVGFDQDTLPEVVGKLLREAGLQVAFAESCTGGLAAKLITDLPGSSEFFWGGAVSYANEAKMELLGVSESTLSEYGAVSPETAKEMARGIRERAGVDIGISITGIAGPGGGSSEKPVGLVYMGLADNREVKVKEQRFIGGREAVRILTAKSALDWLRRYLIGRG
;
A
#
# COMPACT_ATOMS: atom_id res chain seq x y z
N MET A 1 -6.98 -24.02 17.62
CA MET A 1 -7.92 -22.99 17.15
C MET A 1 -7.12 -21.83 16.58
N LEU A 2 -7.62 -21.21 15.52
CA LEU A 2 -6.98 -20.06 14.88
C LEU A 2 -6.98 -18.85 15.80
N LEU A 3 -5.89 -18.06 15.76
CA LEU A 3 -5.77 -16.88 16.59
C LEU A 3 -6.68 -15.80 16.01
N LYS A 4 -7.58 -15.29 16.84
CA LYS A 4 -8.49 -14.20 16.47
C LYS A 4 -8.03 -12.90 17.12
N ALA A 5 -8.11 -11.81 16.38
CA ALA A 5 -7.67 -10.50 16.83
C ALA A 5 -8.78 -9.43 16.74
N TYR A 6 -8.76 -8.50 17.70
CA TYR A 6 -9.56 -7.28 17.69
C TYR A 6 -8.64 -6.06 17.76
N ILE A 7 -8.90 -5.03 16.96
CA ILE A 7 -8.06 -3.83 16.92
C ILE A 7 -8.81 -2.66 17.56
N VAL A 8 -8.13 -1.93 18.44
CA VAL A 8 -8.64 -0.70 19.05
C VAL A 8 -7.74 0.46 18.66
N SER A 9 -8.30 1.52 18.10
CA SER A 9 -7.60 2.77 17.85
C SER A 9 -8.18 3.83 18.78
N THR A 10 -7.36 4.43 19.63
CA THR A 10 -7.79 5.49 20.57
C THR A 10 -7.26 6.84 20.11
N GLY A 11 -8.14 7.81 19.98
CA GLY A 11 -7.78 9.20 19.65
C GLY A 11 -9.01 9.96 19.15
N THR A 12 -9.35 11.06 19.81
CA THR A 12 -10.49 11.89 19.44
C THR A 12 -10.35 12.47 18.03
N GLU A 13 -9.13 12.80 17.62
CA GLU A 13 -8.76 13.28 16.29
C GLU A 13 -9.07 12.28 15.16
N LEU A 14 -9.07 10.98 15.48
CA LEU A 14 -9.45 9.92 14.53
C LEU A 14 -10.94 9.95 14.24
N LEU A 15 -11.77 10.19 15.27
CA LEU A 15 -13.23 10.33 15.12
C LEU A 15 -13.61 11.62 14.40
N LEU A 16 -12.84 12.69 14.61
CA LEU A 16 -13.04 13.98 13.95
C LEU A 16 -12.54 14.00 12.48
N GLY A 17 -11.92 12.92 12.01
CA GLY A 17 -11.38 12.84 10.65
C GLY A 17 -10.18 13.75 10.39
N GLN A 18 -9.56 14.29 11.43
CA GLN A 18 -8.37 15.15 11.32
C GLN A 18 -7.13 14.34 10.95
N THR A 19 -7.07 13.10 11.45
CA THR A 19 -6.02 12.14 11.13
C THR A 19 -6.66 10.84 10.66
N PRO A 20 -6.30 10.30 9.49
CA PRO A 20 -6.76 8.98 9.07
C PRO A 20 -6.15 7.89 9.95
N ASP A 21 -6.96 6.91 10.35
CA ASP A 21 -6.50 5.74 11.11
C ASP A 21 -5.71 4.76 10.20
N THR A 22 -4.48 5.16 9.88
CA THR A 22 -3.52 4.35 9.11
C THR A 22 -2.97 3.19 9.94
N ASN A 23 -2.97 3.31 11.27
CA ASN A 23 -2.46 2.28 12.19
C ASN A 23 -3.30 1.01 12.16
N SER A 24 -4.63 1.11 12.24
CA SER A 24 -5.47 -0.10 12.17
C SER A 24 -5.37 -0.78 10.81
N LEU A 25 -5.15 -0.02 9.72
CA LEU A 25 -4.89 -0.58 8.39
C LEU A 25 -3.58 -1.35 8.36
N PHE A 26 -2.50 -0.77 8.90
CA PHE A 26 -1.21 -1.44 9.01
C PHE A 26 -1.30 -2.73 9.83
N ILE A 27 -1.86 -2.65 11.04
CA ILE A 27 -1.97 -3.79 11.97
C ILE A 27 -2.83 -4.88 11.33
N SER A 28 -3.96 -4.54 10.73
CA SER A 28 -4.84 -5.50 10.07
C SER A 28 -4.15 -6.25 8.93
N ARG A 29 -3.40 -5.53 8.08
CA ARG A 29 -2.60 -6.13 7.00
C ARG A 29 -1.54 -7.06 7.58
N ALA A 30 -0.79 -6.62 8.59
CA ALA A 30 0.28 -7.41 9.18
C ALA A 30 -0.24 -8.68 9.88
N LEU A 31 -1.35 -8.59 10.61
CA LEU A 31 -2.01 -9.74 11.24
C LEU A 31 -2.52 -10.75 10.21
N THR A 32 -3.17 -10.25 9.16
CA THR A 32 -3.65 -11.08 8.04
C THR A 32 -2.50 -11.84 7.38
N GLN A 33 -1.36 -11.18 7.12
CA GLN A 33 -0.16 -11.80 6.54
C GLN A 33 0.44 -12.88 7.45
N MET A 34 0.20 -12.80 8.76
CA MET A 34 0.60 -13.82 9.73
C MET A 34 -0.46 -14.92 9.91
N GLY A 35 -1.55 -14.92 9.13
CA GLY A 35 -2.64 -15.88 9.25
C GLY A 35 -3.54 -15.67 10.47
N ILE A 36 -3.54 -14.47 11.06
CA ILE A 36 -4.37 -14.10 12.21
C ILE A 36 -5.64 -13.45 11.71
N LYS A 37 -6.79 -13.98 12.13
CA LYS A 37 -8.11 -13.50 11.68
C LYS A 37 -8.53 -12.28 12.48
N VAL A 38 -8.61 -11.12 11.82
CA VAL A 38 -9.12 -9.90 12.44
C VAL A 38 -10.65 -9.95 12.44
N MET A 39 -11.24 -10.08 13.63
CA MET A 39 -12.70 -10.23 13.81
C MET A 39 -13.43 -8.89 13.83
N GLY A 40 -12.73 -7.81 14.15
CA GLY A 40 -13.32 -6.47 14.22
C GLY A 40 -12.29 -5.42 14.57
N LYS A 41 -12.71 -4.17 14.42
CA LYS A 41 -11.96 -2.99 14.84
C LYS A 41 -12.89 -1.92 15.41
N ALA A 42 -12.42 -1.16 16.38
CA ALA A 42 -13.10 0.01 16.91
C ALA A 42 -12.17 1.22 16.92
N VAL A 43 -12.69 2.37 16.49
CA VAL A 43 -12.07 3.68 16.72
C VAL A 43 -12.87 4.35 17.83
N VAL A 44 -12.19 4.80 18.87
CA VAL A 44 -12.83 5.44 20.04
C VAL A 44 -12.10 6.72 20.42
N GLY A 45 -12.84 7.69 20.94
CA GLY A 45 -12.27 8.91 21.49
C GLY A 45 -11.61 8.68 22.85
N ASP A 46 -10.94 9.71 23.35
CA ASP A 46 -10.17 9.69 24.61
C ASP A 46 -11.11 9.79 25.83
N ASN A 47 -12.04 8.85 25.93
CA ASN A 47 -13.01 8.74 27.00
C ASN A 47 -12.91 7.36 27.64
N HIS A 48 -12.85 7.36 28.97
CA HIS A 48 -12.71 6.16 29.77
C HIS A 48 -13.71 5.06 29.36
N GLU A 49 -15.01 5.35 29.32
CA GLU A 49 -16.05 4.36 29.12
C GLU A 49 -16.03 3.77 27.69
N TYR A 50 -15.71 4.60 26.70
CA TYR A 50 -15.59 4.15 25.32
C TYR A 50 -14.40 3.22 25.11
N ILE A 51 -13.24 3.57 25.70
CA ILE A 51 -12.06 2.70 25.69
C ILE A 51 -12.38 1.39 26.41
N ARG A 52 -13.02 1.45 27.59
CA ARG A 52 -13.36 0.28 28.40
C ARG A 52 -14.23 -0.70 27.60
N ARG A 53 -15.30 -0.19 26.98
CA ARG A 53 -16.21 -0.99 26.16
C ARG A 53 -15.53 -1.61 24.94
N ALA A 54 -14.61 -0.89 24.29
CA ALA A 54 -13.87 -1.42 23.14
C ALA A 54 -12.96 -2.59 23.54
N PHE A 55 -12.24 -2.48 24.66
CA PHE A 55 -11.42 -3.56 25.20
C PHE A 55 -12.27 -4.75 25.67
N SER A 56 -13.37 -4.53 26.40
CA SER A 56 -14.28 -5.60 26.83
C SER A 56 -14.81 -6.40 25.63
N THR A 57 -15.28 -5.70 24.58
CA THR A 57 -15.77 -6.34 23.34
C THR A 57 -14.67 -7.18 22.69
N GLY A 58 -13.45 -6.66 22.60
CA GLY A 58 -12.31 -7.37 22.02
C GLY A 58 -11.95 -8.63 22.81
N LEU A 59 -11.90 -8.55 24.14
CA LEU A 59 -11.54 -9.67 25.01
C LEU A 59 -12.60 -10.77 25.06
N GLU A 60 -13.89 -10.41 24.97
CA GLU A 60 -15.01 -11.36 24.90
C GLU A 60 -14.98 -12.17 23.60
N THR A 61 -14.59 -11.55 22.49
CA THR A 61 -14.76 -12.14 21.15
C THR A 61 -13.48 -12.70 20.53
N THR A 62 -12.30 -12.37 21.07
CA THR A 62 -11.02 -12.70 20.45
C THR A 62 -9.95 -13.10 21.47
N ASP A 63 -8.83 -13.66 20.99
CA ASP A 63 -7.71 -14.09 21.84
C ASP A 63 -6.61 -13.03 21.96
N LEU A 64 -6.64 -12.03 21.06
CA LEU A 64 -5.65 -10.99 20.92
C LEU A 64 -6.34 -9.64 20.73
N VAL A 65 -6.08 -8.68 21.62
CA VAL A 65 -6.49 -7.27 21.42
C VAL A 65 -5.25 -6.42 21.19
N ILE A 66 -5.17 -5.73 20.06
CA ILE A 66 -4.09 -4.77 19.78
C ILE A 66 -4.67 -3.37 19.79
N CYS A 67 -4.12 -2.51 20.64
CA CYS A 67 -4.48 -1.12 20.75
C CYS A 67 -3.36 -0.21 20.23
N SER A 68 -3.73 0.84 19.51
CA SER A 68 -2.82 1.93 19.12
C SER A 68 -3.36 3.27 19.64
N GLY A 69 -2.53 3.99 20.39
CA GLY A 69 -2.86 5.31 20.95
C GLY A 69 -3.05 5.33 22.48
N GLY A 70 -3.13 6.54 23.04
CA GLY A 70 -3.40 6.79 24.46
C GLY A 70 -2.30 6.34 25.43
N LEU A 71 -1.05 6.26 24.97
CA LEU A 71 0.15 5.92 25.77
C LEU A 71 1.05 7.13 26.07
N GLY A 72 0.62 8.32 25.67
CA GLY A 72 1.34 9.56 25.89
C GLY A 72 1.37 10.00 27.36
N PRO A 73 1.99 11.15 27.64
CA PRO A 73 2.13 11.70 28.97
C PRO A 73 0.95 12.59 29.41
N THR A 74 -0.04 12.81 28.56
CA THR A 74 -1.11 13.78 28.79
C THR A 74 -2.20 13.22 29.71
N ARG A 75 -3.19 14.06 30.05
CA ARG A 75 -4.34 13.63 30.87
C ARG A 75 -5.33 12.78 30.07
N ASP A 76 -5.37 12.97 28.77
CA ASP A 76 -6.30 12.31 27.86
C ASP A 76 -5.77 10.90 27.46
N ASP A 77 -4.49 10.62 27.76
CA ASP A 77 -3.88 9.29 27.62
C ASP A 77 -4.36 8.32 28.71
N LEU A 78 -5.54 7.72 28.48
CA LEU A 78 -6.24 6.87 29.44
C LEU A 78 -6.05 5.35 29.21
N THR A 79 -5.49 4.93 28.07
CA THR A 79 -5.48 3.52 27.64
C THR A 79 -4.94 2.57 28.71
N LYS A 80 -3.82 2.92 29.35
CA LYS A 80 -3.18 2.06 30.37
C LYS A 80 -4.03 1.88 31.63
N GLN A 81 -4.70 2.96 32.05
CA GLN A 81 -5.55 2.94 33.24
C GLN A 81 -6.78 2.06 33.00
N VAL A 82 -7.41 2.24 31.84
CA VAL A 82 -8.60 1.48 31.46
C VAL A 82 -8.27 -0.01 31.27
N VAL A 83 -7.15 -0.34 30.63
CA VAL A 83 -6.71 -1.74 30.47
C VAL A 83 -6.47 -2.40 31.83
N CYS A 84 -5.83 -1.71 32.77
CA CYS A 84 -5.66 -2.21 34.14
C CYS A 84 -7.00 -2.49 34.83
N GLU A 85 -7.98 -1.60 34.69
CA GLU A 85 -9.31 -1.78 35.24
C GLU A 85 -10.01 -2.99 34.63
N VAL A 86 -10.03 -3.10 33.30
CA VAL A 86 -10.66 -4.21 32.58
C VAL A 86 -10.03 -5.56 32.96
N LEU A 87 -8.71 -5.58 33.19
CA LEU A 87 -7.99 -6.78 33.61
C LEU A 87 -8.02 -7.02 35.11
N GLY A 88 -8.46 -6.06 35.93
CA GLY A 88 -8.33 -6.13 37.38
C GLY A 88 -6.87 -6.25 37.87
N CYS A 89 -5.94 -5.51 37.25
CA CYS A 89 -4.55 -5.41 37.70
C CYS A 89 -4.19 -3.97 38.12
N LYS A 90 -3.03 -3.80 38.77
CA LYS A 90 -2.57 -2.49 39.26
C LYS A 90 -1.55 -1.88 38.29
N LEU A 91 -1.54 -0.54 38.22
CA LEU A 91 -0.45 0.19 37.58
C LEU A 91 0.71 0.34 38.56
N GLU A 92 1.89 -0.10 38.13
CA GLU A 92 3.14 -0.03 38.87
C GLU A 92 4.15 0.79 38.07
N ARG A 93 4.99 1.53 38.79
CA ARG A 93 6.05 2.32 38.18
C ARG A 93 7.25 1.43 37.92
N ARG A 94 7.81 1.49 36.70
CA ARG A 94 9.00 0.75 36.27
C ARG A 94 10.21 1.68 36.22
N PRO A 95 11.13 1.63 37.21
CA PRO A 95 12.29 2.53 37.27
C PRO A 95 13.18 2.47 36.02
N GLU A 96 13.33 1.30 35.41
CA GLU A 96 14.09 1.09 34.18
C GLU A 96 13.50 1.87 33.00
N GLU A 97 12.17 1.91 32.88
CA GLU A 97 11.48 2.65 31.81
C GLU A 97 11.52 4.16 32.07
N GLU A 98 11.52 4.60 33.33
CA GLU A 98 11.78 6.01 33.65
C GLU A 98 13.16 6.45 33.17
N GLU A 99 14.18 5.61 33.34
CA GLU A 99 15.53 5.93 32.95
C GLU A 99 15.66 6.00 31.42
N CYS A 100 15.03 5.06 30.69
CA CYS A 100 14.91 5.14 29.24
C CYS A 100 14.29 6.47 28.76
N ILE A 101 13.24 6.94 29.43
CA ILE A 101 12.60 8.22 29.10
C ILE A 101 13.56 9.39 29.39
N LYS A 102 14.24 9.39 30.55
CA LYS A 102 15.23 10.44 30.88
C LYS A 102 16.36 10.48 29.88
N GLU A 103 16.92 9.33 29.51
CA GLU A 103 17.97 9.22 28.48
C GLU A 103 17.51 9.79 27.14
N PHE A 104 16.27 9.49 26.74
CA PHE A 104 15.71 9.98 25.48
C PHE A 104 15.64 11.52 25.44
N PHE A 105 15.26 12.16 26.56
CA PHE A 105 15.29 13.62 26.70
C PHE A 105 16.73 14.16 26.75
N ALA A 106 17.64 13.47 27.46
CA ALA A 106 19.04 13.85 27.57
C ALA A 106 19.77 13.84 26.22
N ARG A 107 19.53 12.81 25.38
CA ARG A 107 20.07 12.71 24.00
C ARG A 107 19.62 13.86 23.10
N ARG A 108 18.50 14.50 23.43
CA ARG A 108 17.96 15.66 22.71
C ARG A 108 18.33 16.99 23.37
N HIS A 109 19.14 16.98 24.42
CA HIS A 109 19.48 18.14 25.24
C HIS A 109 18.26 18.91 25.73
N ARG A 110 17.20 18.19 26.13
CA ARG A 110 15.96 18.78 26.66
C ARG A 110 15.75 18.34 28.10
N ARG A 111 15.20 19.24 28.92
CA ARG A 111 14.67 18.88 30.24
C ARG A 111 13.40 18.06 30.07
N MET A 112 13.33 16.90 30.74
CA MET A 112 12.13 16.07 30.80
C MET A 112 11.04 16.72 31.67
N PRO A 113 9.81 16.90 31.15
CA PRO A 113 8.64 17.24 31.96
C PRO A 113 8.23 16.11 32.90
N ASP A 114 7.73 16.44 34.10
CA ASP A 114 7.29 15.42 35.09
C ASP A 114 6.09 14.60 34.60
N SER A 115 5.27 15.14 33.69
CA SER A 115 4.16 14.42 33.08
C SER A 115 4.62 13.16 32.32
N ASN A 116 5.85 13.16 31.78
CA ASN A 116 6.42 12.00 31.09
C ASN A 116 6.67 10.81 32.02
N LEU A 117 6.78 11.02 33.34
CA LEU A 117 6.90 9.92 34.29
C LEU A 117 5.66 9.02 34.32
N ARG A 118 4.50 9.53 33.88
CA ARG A 118 3.28 8.72 33.69
C ARG A 118 3.48 7.63 32.65
N GLN A 119 4.39 7.81 31.68
CA GLN A 119 4.66 6.82 30.64
C GLN A 119 5.36 5.58 31.20
N ALA A 120 6.09 5.72 32.31
CA ALA A 120 6.73 4.63 33.06
C ALA A 120 5.79 3.86 34.01
N LEU A 121 4.48 4.14 33.99
CA LEU A 121 3.46 3.34 34.68
C LEU A 121 2.98 2.20 33.78
N PHE A 122 3.04 0.97 34.28
CA PHE A 122 2.72 -0.25 33.55
C PHE A 122 1.75 -1.12 34.35
N PRO A 123 0.85 -1.85 33.69
CA PRO A 123 0.16 -2.96 34.34
C PRO A 123 1.16 -3.96 34.94
N SER A 124 0.89 -4.48 36.14
CA SER A 124 1.83 -5.31 36.90
C SER A 124 2.40 -6.50 36.12
N ASP A 125 1.59 -7.11 35.24
CA ASP A 125 1.95 -8.28 34.45
C ASP A 125 2.42 -7.94 33.01
N ALA A 126 2.62 -6.65 32.71
CA ALA A 126 3.04 -6.22 31.39
C ALA A 126 4.56 -6.31 31.20
N GLU A 127 4.95 -6.88 30.06
CA GLU A 127 6.28 -6.72 29.48
C GLU A 127 6.35 -5.39 28.73
N ALA A 128 7.45 -4.64 28.90
CA ALA A 128 7.71 -3.45 28.12
C ALA A 128 8.18 -3.81 26.69
N LEU A 129 7.64 -3.09 25.71
CA LEU A 129 8.10 -3.13 24.33
C LEU A 129 8.92 -1.88 24.04
N PRO A 130 10.24 -2.01 23.77
CA PRO A 130 11.11 -0.86 23.58
C PRO A 130 10.64 0.08 22.46
N ASN A 131 10.65 1.38 22.73
CA ASN A 131 10.38 2.43 21.74
C ASN A 131 11.63 3.29 21.50
N PRO A 132 12.52 2.94 20.57
CA PRO A 132 13.72 3.75 20.30
C PRO A 132 13.42 5.10 19.65
N LEU A 133 12.20 5.30 19.10
CA LEU A 133 11.82 6.48 18.32
C LEU A 133 10.95 7.48 19.10
N GLY A 134 10.48 7.11 20.29
CA GLY A 134 9.59 7.90 21.14
C GLY A 134 9.81 7.69 22.64
N THR A 135 9.02 8.38 23.45
CA THR A 135 9.08 8.25 24.92
C THR A 135 8.06 7.27 25.49
N ALA A 136 7.10 6.82 24.69
CA ALA A 136 6.04 5.90 25.11
C ALA A 136 6.45 4.46 24.78
N PRO A 137 6.96 3.66 25.73
CA PRO A 137 7.14 2.23 25.50
C PRO A 137 5.79 1.56 25.23
N GLY A 138 5.79 0.56 24.35
CA GLY A 138 4.64 -0.31 24.18
C GLY A 138 4.53 -1.30 25.34
N MET A 139 3.45 -2.06 25.37
CA MET A 139 3.17 -3.03 26.44
C MET A 139 2.62 -4.32 25.84
N TYR A 140 3.11 -5.44 26.33
CA TYR A 140 2.61 -6.76 25.97
C TYR A 140 2.15 -7.48 27.24
N LEU A 141 0.91 -7.92 27.27
CA LEU A 141 0.29 -8.56 28.43
C LEU A 141 -0.33 -9.89 28.03
N GLU A 142 -0.23 -10.86 28.93
CA GLU A 142 -0.99 -12.12 28.84
C GLU A 142 -1.75 -12.35 30.14
N LYS A 143 -3.05 -12.56 30.04
CA LYS A 143 -3.92 -12.84 31.18
C LYS A 143 -5.08 -13.72 30.75
N ASP A 144 -5.36 -14.78 31.53
CA ASP A 144 -6.46 -15.72 31.28
C ASP A 144 -6.50 -16.30 29.84
N GLY A 145 -5.31 -16.54 29.27
CA GLY A 145 -5.15 -17.03 27.90
C GLY A 145 -5.35 -15.98 26.79
N LYS A 146 -5.72 -14.75 27.16
CA LYS A 146 -5.84 -13.59 26.27
C LYS A 146 -4.54 -12.81 26.21
N THR A 147 -4.24 -12.22 25.06
CA THR A 147 -3.11 -11.31 24.88
C THR A 147 -3.60 -9.91 24.59
N ILE A 148 -3.00 -8.92 25.24
CA ILE A 148 -3.23 -7.51 24.94
C ILE A 148 -1.89 -6.87 24.57
N VAL A 149 -1.89 -6.14 23.47
CA VAL A 149 -0.73 -5.37 23.01
C VAL A 149 -1.13 -3.90 22.94
N LEU A 150 -0.41 -3.04 23.65
CA LEU A 150 -0.61 -1.59 23.62
C LEU A 150 0.57 -0.95 22.89
N LEU A 151 0.27 -0.18 21.85
CA LEU A 151 1.25 0.46 20.99
C LEU A 151 1.04 1.98 20.96
N PRO A 152 2.10 2.76 20.70
CA PRO A 152 1.98 4.21 20.59
C PRO A 152 1.09 4.59 19.39
N GLY A 153 0.55 5.82 19.44
CA GLY A 153 -0.30 6.38 18.38
C GLY A 153 0.47 6.81 17.12
N PRO A 154 1.63 7.47 17.19
CA PRO A 154 2.35 7.88 15.98
C PRO A 154 2.80 6.69 15.12
N PRO A 155 2.44 6.61 13.81
CA PRO A 155 2.81 5.48 12.95
C PRO A 155 4.32 5.22 12.88
N ARG A 156 5.11 6.30 12.86
CA ARG A 156 6.59 6.24 12.87
C ARG A 156 7.20 5.54 14.10
N GLU A 157 6.45 5.44 15.18
CA GLU A 157 6.85 4.71 16.40
C GLU A 157 6.18 3.32 16.44
N MET A 158 4.89 3.27 16.09
CA MET A 158 4.07 2.06 16.14
C MET A 158 4.55 0.98 15.16
N GLU A 159 4.76 1.32 13.89
CA GLU A 159 5.07 0.31 12.87
C GLU A 159 6.41 -0.40 13.10
N PRO A 160 7.52 0.31 13.41
CA PRO A 160 8.79 -0.35 13.71
C PRO A 160 8.70 -1.21 14.97
N MET A 161 8.01 -0.74 16.01
CA MET A 161 7.80 -1.49 17.25
C MET A 161 6.98 -2.77 17.01
N PHE A 162 5.89 -2.67 16.26
CA PHE A 162 5.10 -3.84 15.90
C PHE A 162 5.95 -4.88 15.17
N ARG A 163 6.74 -4.45 14.18
CA ARG A 163 7.59 -5.35 13.37
C ARG A 163 8.69 -6.01 14.19
N ALA A 164 9.34 -5.25 15.08
CA ALA A 164 10.46 -5.73 15.89
C ALA A 164 10.01 -6.60 17.07
N GLU A 165 8.95 -6.19 17.77
CA GLU A 165 8.61 -6.76 19.08
C GLU A 165 7.36 -7.64 19.05
N VAL A 166 6.31 -7.21 18.33
CA VAL A 166 5.01 -7.88 18.37
C VAL A 166 4.96 -9.03 17.36
N ALA A 167 5.34 -8.76 16.12
CA ALA A 167 5.24 -9.73 15.03
C ALA A 167 6.02 -11.03 15.30
N PRO A 168 7.27 -11.02 15.83
CA PRO A 168 7.98 -12.27 16.12
C PRO A 168 7.34 -13.11 17.23
N ARG A 169 6.72 -12.47 18.23
CA ARG A 169 5.98 -13.15 19.30
C ARG A 169 4.72 -13.81 18.74
N LEU A 170 3.94 -13.07 17.95
CA LEU A 170 2.72 -13.59 17.32
C LEU A 170 3.00 -14.73 16.33
N ARG A 171 4.06 -14.63 15.52
CA ARG A 171 4.47 -15.72 14.60
C ARG A 171 4.77 -17.03 15.34
N ARG A 172 5.45 -16.97 16.49
CA ARG A 172 5.70 -18.17 17.33
C ARG A 172 4.39 -18.81 17.77
N ARG A 173 3.39 -18.01 18.15
CA ARG A 173 2.08 -18.50 18.58
C ARG A 173 1.26 -19.10 17.44
N VAL A 174 1.29 -18.48 16.25
CA VAL A 174 0.63 -19.02 15.05
C VAL A 174 1.29 -20.33 14.60
N GLY A 175 2.62 -20.43 14.65
CA GLY A 175 3.35 -21.64 14.26
C GLY A 175 3.00 -22.90 15.07
N GLN A 176 2.32 -22.75 16.21
CA GLN A 176 1.83 -23.86 17.05
C GLN A 176 0.41 -24.32 16.67
N GLN A 177 -0.23 -23.70 15.68
CA GLN A 177 -1.60 -24.02 15.27
C GLN A 177 -1.66 -25.19 14.29
N LYS A 178 -2.72 -26.00 14.40
CA LYS A 178 -3.01 -27.10 13.47
C LYS A 178 -3.62 -26.63 12.14
N GLN A 179 -4.15 -25.41 12.13
CA GLN A 179 -4.76 -24.76 10.96
C GLN A 179 -4.05 -23.42 10.74
N VAL A 180 -4.00 -23.00 9.49
CA VAL A 180 -3.41 -21.73 9.06
C VAL A 180 -4.43 -20.95 8.23
N VAL A 181 -4.26 -19.63 8.18
CA VAL A 181 -4.91 -18.80 7.17
C VAL A 181 -3.86 -18.39 6.16
N LEU A 182 -4.03 -18.81 4.91
CA LEU A 182 -3.21 -18.35 3.80
C LEU A 182 -4.00 -17.34 2.96
N SER A 183 -3.31 -16.32 2.47
CA SER A 183 -3.90 -15.34 1.56
C SER A 183 -2.92 -15.08 0.43
N ARG A 184 -3.47 -14.94 -0.78
CA ARG A 184 -2.77 -14.45 -1.96
C ARG A 184 -3.54 -13.30 -2.57
N VAL A 185 -2.84 -12.27 -3.03
CA VAL A 185 -3.42 -11.22 -3.88
C VAL A 185 -2.79 -11.30 -5.26
N ILE A 186 -3.61 -11.48 -6.29
CA ILE A 186 -3.21 -11.42 -7.69
C ILE A 186 -3.67 -10.08 -8.23
N LYS A 187 -2.72 -9.25 -8.71
CA LYS A 187 -3.01 -7.91 -9.20
C LYS A 187 -3.18 -7.93 -10.70
N VAL A 188 -4.26 -7.33 -11.16
CA VAL A 188 -4.69 -7.34 -12.56
C VAL A 188 -4.85 -5.91 -13.07
N LEU A 189 -4.35 -5.63 -14.28
CA LEU A 189 -4.53 -4.36 -14.97
C LEU A 189 -5.12 -4.58 -16.37
N GLY A 190 -6.07 -3.72 -16.75
CA GLY A 190 -6.71 -3.71 -18.06
C GLY A 190 -8.23 -3.89 -17.97
N PRO A 191 -8.73 -5.10 -17.64
CA PRO A 191 -10.16 -5.33 -17.47
C PRO A 191 -10.70 -4.64 -16.22
N GLY A 192 -11.92 -4.13 -16.32
CA GLY A 192 -12.70 -3.64 -15.18
C GLY A 192 -13.25 -4.78 -14.32
N GLU A 193 -13.81 -4.46 -13.16
CA GLU A 193 -14.28 -5.43 -12.17
C GLU A 193 -15.28 -6.45 -12.75
N SER A 194 -16.31 -5.98 -13.45
CA SER A 194 -17.31 -6.86 -14.07
C SER A 194 -16.72 -7.79 -15.14
N GLN A 195 -15.69 -7.35 -15.85
CA GLN A 195 -15.00 -8.17 -16.84
C GLN A 195 -14.14 -9.23 -16.16
N VAL A 196 -13.46 -8.88 -15.05
CA VAL A 196 -12.70 -9.86 -14.25
C VAL A 196 -13.63 -10.91 -13.64
N GLU A 197 -14.79 -10.51 -13.14
CA GLU A 197 -15.80 -11.43 -12.62
C GLU A 197 -16.30 -12.40 -13.70
N GLU A 198 -16.67 -11.88 -14.88
CA GLU A 198 -17.09 -12.69 -16.03
C GLU A 198 -15.99 -13.66 -16.48
N MET A 199 -14.75 -13.18 -16.60
CA MET A 199 -13.60 -14.02 -16.98
C MET A 199 -13.36 -15.14 -15.95
N LEU A 200 -13.53 -14.86 -14.66
CA LEU A 200 -13.27 -15.80 -13.57
C LEU A 200 -14.48 -16.60 -13.13
N GLN A 201 -15.61 -16.55 -13.85
CA GLN A 201 -16.87 -17.17 -13.43
C GLN A 201 -16.70 -18.63 -12.98
N GLU A 202 -16.01 -19.47 -13.76
CA GLU A 202 -15.76 -20.88 -13.40
C GLU A 202 -14.92 -21.06 -12.12
N VAL A 203 -14.02 -20.13 -11.82
CA VAL A 203 -13.21 -20.15 -10.60
C VAL A 203 -14.04 -19.68 -9.40
N LEU A 204 -14.93 -18.72 -9.60
CA LEU A 204 -15.80 -18.18 -8.55
C LEU A 204 -16.92 -19.15 -8.19
N GLU A 205 -17.41 -19.95 -9.15
CA GLU A 205 -18.43 -20.99 -8.92
C GLU A 205 -17.88 -22.21 -8.15
N ASP A 206 -16.59 -22.54 -8.34
CA ASP A 206 -15.88 -23.56 -7.55
C ASP A 206 -14.58 -23.00 -6.95
N PRO A 207 -14.69 -22.27 -5.82
CA PRO A 207 -13.53 -21.70 -5.14
C PRO A 207 -12.82 -22.70 -4.23
N GLN A 208 -13.22 -23.99 -4.24
CA GLN A 208 -12.59 -25.06 -3.46
C GLN A 208 -12.43 -24.76 -1.96
N GLY A 209 -13.43 -24.08 -1.37
CA GLY A 209 -13.41 -23.67 0.04
C GLY A 209 -12.62 -22.39 0.34
N ALA A 210 -12.04 -21.74 -0.68
CA ALA A 210 -11.48 -20.40 -0.54
C ALA A 210 -12.58 -19.33 -0.53
N ALA A 211 -12.31 -18.23 0.18
CA ALA A 211 -13.00 -16.97 -0.05
C ALA A 211 -12.22 -16.18 -1.12
N ILE A 212 -12.88 -15.88 -2.24
CA ILE A 212 -12.31 -15.06 -3.31
C ILE A 212 -13.06 -13.71 -3.31
N ALA A 213 -12.31 -12.62 -3.27
CA ALA A 213 -12.84 -11.26 -3.34
C ALA A 213 -12.16 -10.47 -4.46
N LEU A 214 -12.96 -9.71 -5.22
CA LEU A 214 -12.48 -8.76 -6.22
C LEU A 214 -12.48 -7.36 -5.60
N LEU A 215 -11.34 -6.67 -5.67
CA LEU A 215 -11.16 -5.35 -5.04
C LEU A 215 -10.61 -4.36 -6.06
N ALA A 216 -11.37 -3.34 -6.42
CA ALA A 216 -10.89 -2.25 -7.26
C ALA A 216 -9.95 -1.31 -6.48
N GLN A 217 -8.74 -1.07 -7.02
CA GLN A 217 -7.68 -0.26 -6.41
C GLN A 217 -6.98 0.58 -7.47
N ASP A 218 -7.21 1.90 -7.51
CA ASP A 218 -6.46 2.86 -8.33
C ASP A 218 -6.16 2.39 -9.77
N GLY A 219 -7.18 1.85 -10.46
CA GLY A 219 -7.06 1.36 -11.84
C GLY A 219 -6.63 -0.10 -12.01
N GLU A 220 -6.37 -0.82 -10.92
CA GLU A 220 -6.15 -2.26 -10.88
C GLU A 220 -7.35 -2.97 -10.25
N ILE A 221 -7.50 -4.26 -10.57
CA ILE A 221 -8.36 -5.19 -9.83
C ILE A 221 -7.46 -6.14 -9.06
N HIS A 222 -7.64 -6.23 -7.75
CA HIS A 222 -6.93 -7.16 -6.88
C HIS A 222 -7.85 -8.34 -6.59
N ILE A 223 -7.44 -9.53 -7.05
CA ILE A 223 -8.13 -10.78 -6.78
C ILE A 223 -7.50 -11.36 -5.52
N ARG A 224 -8.25 -11.34 -4.42
CA ARG A 224 -7.77 -11.83 -3.13
C ARG A 224 -8.36 -13.20 -2.85
N ILE A 225 -7.49 -14.20 -2.74
CA ILE A 225 -7.80 -15.56 -2.32
C ILE A 225 -7.46 -15.69 -0.84
N THR A 226 -8.37 -16.22 -0.03
CA THR A 226 -8.15 -16.51 1.39
C THR A 226 -8.63 -17.93 1.71
N LEU A 227 -7.76 -18.74 2.32
CA LEU A 227 -8.03 -20.12 2.70
C LEU A 227 -7.79 -20.33 4.18
N GLU A 228 -8.63 -21.14 4.81
CA GLU A 228 -8.56 -21.53 6.22
C GLU A 228 -8.56 -23.07 6.31
N ASP A 229 -7.39 -23.70 6.37
CA ASP A 229 -7.23 -25.16 6.42
C ASP A 229 -5.89 -25.55 7.08
N SER A 230 -5.60 -26.83 7.19
CA SER A 230 -4.25 -27.37 7.38
C SER A 230 -3.26 -26.80 6.37
N LEU A 231 -2.02 -26.57 6.80
CA LEU A 231 -0.98 -25.95 5.96
C LEU A 231 -0.80 -26.66 4.62
N GLU A 232 -0.79 -28.00 4.61
CA GLU A 232 -0.64 -28.81 3.41
C GLU A 232 -1.79 -28.59 2.41
N ARG A 233 -3.05 -28.69 2.87
CA ARG A 233 -4.22 -28.48 2.01
C ARG A 233 -4.34 -27.04 1.54
N ALA A 234 -4.18 -26.08 2.46
CA ALA A 234 -4.26 -24.66 2.14
C ALA A 234 -3.22 -24.27 1.09
N THR A 235 -1.98 -24.76 1.21
CA THR A 235 -0.91 -24.47 0.23
C THR A 235 -1.24 -25.06 -1.14
N ARG A 236 -1.69 -26.32 -1.19
CA ARG A 236 -2.06 -26.98 -2.45
C ARG A 236 -3.23 -26.27 -3.14
N THR A 237 -4.33 -26.05 -2.43
CA THR A 237 -5.52 -25.39 -2.99
C THR A 237 -5.23 -23.95 -3.40
N LEU A 238 -4.39 -23.23 -2.65
CA LEU A 238 -3.98 -21.88 -3.03
C LEU A 238 -3.23 -21.88 -4.37
N GLN A 239 -2.28 -22.81 -4.55
CA GLN A 239 -1.52 -22.94 -5.80
C GLN A 239 -2.43 -23.31 -6.97
N GLU A 240 -3.34 -24.28 -6.78
CA GLU A 240 -4.29 -24.69 -7.82
C GLU A 240 -5.20 -23.54 -8.28
N LEU A 241 -5.73 -22.75 -7.33
CA LEU A 241 -6.54 -21.57 -7.65
C LEU A 241 -5.72 -20.47 -8.30
N GLU A 242 -4.50 -20.23 -7.83
CA GLU A 242 -3.58 -19.27 -8.42
C GLU A 242 -3.26 -19.62 -9.88
N ASP A 243 -2.93 -20.88 -10.16
CA ASP A 243 -2.64 -21.35 -11.52
C ASP A 243 -3.85 -21.21 -12.45
N ARG A 244 -5.06 -21.53 -11.96
CA ARG A 244 -6.31 -21.32 -12.71
C ARG A 244 -6.54 -19.85 -13.02
N ILE A 245 -6.41 -18.98 -12.03
CA ILE A 245 -6.62 -17.53 -12.19
C ILE A 245 -5.57 -16.95 -13.14
N ILE A 246 -4.29 -17.31 -13.01
CA ILE A 246 -3.24 -16.89 -13.92
C ILE A 246 -3.51 -17.39 -15.34
N GLY A 247 -3.96 -18.64 -15.49
CA GLY A 247 -4.31 -19.22 -16.78
C GLY A 247 -5.39 -18.42 -17.52
N VAL A 248 -6.42 -17.98 -16.80
CA VAL A 248 -7.51 -17.15 -17.34
C VAL A 248 -7.07 -15.70 -17.58
N MET A 249 -6.44 -15.08 -16.59
CA MET A 249 -6.09 -13.66 -16.63
C MET A 249 -4.89 -13.35 -17.53
N GLY A 250 -3.98 -14.32 -17.70
CA GLY A 250 -2.81 -14.24 -18.56
C GLY A 250 -2.02 -12.95 -18.35
N TRP A 251 -1.86 -12.18 -19.43
CA TRP A 251 -1.06 -10.94 -19.46
C TRP A 251 -1.67 -9.80 -18.65
N HIS A 252 -2.90 -9.93 -18.18
CA HIS A 252 -3.47 -8.92 -17.30
C HIS A 252 -2.90 -9.01 -15.89
N VAL A 253 -2.29 -10.14 -15.50
CA VAL A 253 -1.56 -10.25 -14.24
C VAL A 253 -0.30 -9.39 -14.28
N VAL A 254 -0.21 -8.45 -13.34
CA VAL A 254 0.88 -7.48 -13.24
C VAL A 254 1.76 -7.67 -12.01
N GLY A 255 1.33 -8.47 -11.03
CA GLY A 255 2.12 -8.75 -9.82
C GLY A 255 1.32 -9.49 -8.76
N PHE A 256 2.00 -9.86 -7.68
CA PHE A 256 1.43 -10.59 -6.55
C PHE A 256 1.66 -9.86 -5.23
N ASP A 257 0.70 -9.98 -4.32
CA ASP A 257 0.81 -9.51 -2.94
C ASP A 257 1.27 -8.06 -2.78
N GLN A 258 2.55 -7.83 -2.48
CA GLN A 258 3.10 -6.49 -2.30
C GLN A 258 3.71 -5.90 -3.58
N ASP A 259 3.90 -6.70 -4.62
CA ASP A 259 4.49 -6.25 -5.89
C ASP A 259 3.73 -5.05 -6.43
N THR A 260 4.45 -3.98 -6.75
CA THR A 260 3.89 -2.84 -7.48
C THR A 260 4.23 -2.96 -8.96
N LEU A 261 3.36 -2.45 -9.83
CA LEU A 261 3.63 -2.43 -11.27
C LEU A 261 4.98 -1.76 -11.61
N PRO A 262 5.36 -0.63 -11.00
CA PRO A 262 6.70 -0.08 -11.15
C PRO A 262 7.83 -1.06 -10.78
N GLU A 263 7.71 -1.83 -9.68
CA GLU A 263 8.76 -2.79 -9.27
C GLU A 263 8.94 -3.89 -10.29
N VAL A 264 7.82 -4.40 -10.82
CA VAL A 264 7.84 -5.44 -11.86
C VAL A 264 8.50 -4.92 -13.15
N VAL A 265 8.16 -3.70 -13.57
CA VAL A 265 8.80 -3.04 -14.73
C VAL A 265 10.29 -2.81 -14.47
N GLY A 266 10.65 -2.28 -13.31
CA GLY A 266 12.04 -2.01 -12.94
C GLY A 266 12.89 -3.28 -12.92
N LYS A 267 12.35 -4.39 -12.40
CA LYS A 267 13.00 -5.70 -12.43
C LYS A 267 13.28 -6.15 -13.86
N LEU A 268 12.27 -6.09 -14.74
CA LEU A 268 12.43 -6.50 -16.15
C LEU A 268 13.48 -5.64 -16.88
N LEU A 269 13.50 -4.32 -16.64
CA LEU A 269 14.51 -3.44 -17.23
C LEU A 269 15.92 -3.77 -16.74
N ARG A 270 16.10 -4.00 -15.43
CA ARG A 270 17.40 -4.40 -14.86
C ARG A 270 17.88 -5.74 -15.41
N GLU A 271 17.00 -6.73 -15.48
CA GLU A 271 17.32 -8.06 -16.03
C GLU A 271 17.70 -7.99 -17.52
N ALA A 272 17.07 -7.10 -18.28
CA ALA A 272 17.39 -6.87 -19.67
C ALA A 272 18.58 -5.92 -19.89
N GLY A 273 19.07 -5.25 -18.84
CA GLY A 273 20.11 -4.23 -18.93
C GLY A 273 19.70 -2.99 -19.74
N LEU A 274 18.41 -2.66 -19.77
CA LEU A 274 17.85 -1.58 -20.58
C LEU A 274 17.56 -0.34 -19.73
N GLN A 275 17.75 0.84 -20.34
CA GLN A 275 17.36 2.12 -19.78
C GLN A 275 16.12 2.70 -20.46
N VAL A 276 15.33 3.45 -19.68
CA VAL A 276 14.10 4.10 -20.16
C VAL A 276 14.04 5.57 -19.76
N ALA A 277 13.46 6.39 -20.63
CA ALA A 277 13.15 7.81 -20.37
C ALA A 277 11.73 8.17 -20.80
N PHE A 278 11.08 9.08 -20.06
CA PHE A 278 9.66 9.43 -20.25
C PHE A 278 9.45 10.87 -20.74
N ALA A 279 8.56 11.07 -21.70
CA ALA A 279 8.03 12.37 -22.13
C ALA A 279 6.55 12.49 -21.73
N GLU A 280 6.26 13.36 -20.76
CA GLU A 280 4.94 13.44 -20.15
C GLU A 280 4.25 14.79 -20.44
N SER A 281 3.01 14.75 -20.92
CA SER A 281 2.14 15.92 -20.99
C SER A 281 1.01 15.80 -19.95
N CYS A 282 -0.07 15.07 -20.25
CA CYS A 282 -1.28 15.08 -19.41
C CYS A 282 -1.10 14.45 -18.01
N THR A 283 -0.13 13.56 -17.82
CA THR A 283 0.23 12.97 -16.52
C THR A 283 1.05 13.92 -15.64
N GLY A 284 1.78 14.86 -16.23
CA GLY A 284 2.53 15.90 -15.51
C GLY A 284 3.67 15.36 -14.64
N GLY A 285 4.37 14.31 -15.08
CA GLY A 285 5.47 13.69 -14.33
C GLY A 285 5.03 12.53 -13.42
N LEU A 286 3.76 12.14 -13.46
CA LEU A 286 3.24 11.07 -12.61
C LEU A 286 3.85 9.70 -12.95
N ALA A 287 4.07 9.40 -14.23
CA ALA A 287 4.68 8.12 -14.62
C ALA A 287 6.14 8.05 -14.14
N ALA A 288 6.90 9.15 -14.30
CA ALA A 288 8.25 9.27 -13.77
C ALA A 288 8.26 9.12 -12.25
N LYS A 289 7.34 9.80 -11.54
CA LYS A 289 7.19 9.70 -10.09
C LYS A 289 7.02 8.25 -9.63
N LEU A 290 6.11 7.50 -10.25
CA LEU A 290 5.85 6.10 -9.91
C LEU A 290 7.10 5.21 -10.04
N ILE A 291 7.94 5.47 -11.04
CA ILE A 291 9.22 4.77 -11.19
C ILE A 291 10.24 5.22 -10.14
N THR A 292 10.34 6.53 -9.87
CA THR A 292 11.32 7.08 -8.92
C THR A 292 10.98 6.89 -7.45
N ASP A 293 9.75 6.49 -7.12
CA ASP A 293 9.40 6.03 -5.78
C ASP A 293 10.19 4.77 -5.38
N LEU A 294 10.72 4.04 -6.37
CA LEU A 294 11.48 2.82 -6.15
C LEU A 294 12.94 3.14 -5.81
N PRO A 295 13.45 2.69 -4.66
CA PRO A 295 14.88 2.72 -4.40
C PRO A 295 15.67 1.99 -5.51
N GLY A 296 16.75 2.63 -5.97
CA GLY A 296 17.58 2.10 -7.07
C GLY A 296 17.00 2.30 -8.47
N SER A 297 15.95 3.10 -8.63
CA SER A 297 15.39 3.40 -9.96
C SER A 297 16.41 4.02 -10.92
N SER A 298 17.44 4.70 -10.40
CA SER A 298 18.52 5.32 -11.18
C SER A 298 19.32 4.32 -12.04
N GLU A 299 19.25 3.03 -11.78
CA GLU A 299 19.93 2.00 -12.58
C GLU A 299 19.31 1.86 -13.98
N PHE A 300 17.98 2.04 -14.10
CA PHE A 300 17.23 1.78 -15.33
C PHE A 300 16.37 2.96 -15.79
N PHE A 301 16.11 3.95 -14.93
CA PHE A 301 15.39 5.15 -15.27
C PHE A 301 16.34 6.33 -15.40
N TRP A 302 16.54 6.78 -16.64
CA TRP A 302 17.41 7.91 -16.94
C TRP A 302 16.82 9.24 -16.46
N GLY A 303 15.50 9.40 -16.61
CA GLY A 303 14.78 10.62 -16.29
C GLY A 303 13.60 10.85 -17.23
N GLY A 304 13.11 12.08 -17.28
CA GLY A 304 12.04 12.44 -18.19
C GLY A 304 11.88 13.94 -18.40
N ALA A 305 11.04 14.30 -19.35
CA ALA A 305 10.68 15.66 -19.69
C ALA A 305 9.16 15.85 -19.53
N VAL A 306 8.76 16.84 -18.74
CA VAL A 306 7.36 17.27 -18.68
C VAL A 306 7.13 18.35 -19.74
N SER A 307 6.70 17.93 -20.93
CA SER A 307 6.48 18.80 -22.09
C SER A 307 5.03 19.28 -22.18
N TYR A 308 4.59 20.04 -21.19
CA TYR A 308 3.17 20.41 -21.02
C TYR A 308 2.67 21.39 -22.10
N ALA A 309 3.52 22.32 -22.53
CA ALA A 309 3.24 23.28 -23.61
C ALA A 309 3.67 22.74 -24.98
N ASN A 310 3.16 23.32 -26.07
CA ASN A 310 3.54 22.94 -27.44
C ASN A 310 5.01 23.30 -27.72
N GLU A 311 5.42 24.49 -27.28
CA GLU A 311 6.80 24.99 -27.35
C GLU A 311 7.75 24.03 -26.63
N ALA A 312 7.37 23.55 -25.44
CA ALA A 312 8.15 22.57 -24.69
C ALA A 312 8.27 21.22 -25.44
N LYS A 313 7.24 20.78 -26.17
CA LYS A 313 7.32 19.57 -27.01
C LYS A 313 8.33 19.76 -28.15
N MET A 314 8.36 20.93 -28.77
CA MET A 314 9.30 21.24 -29.84
C MET A 314 10.74 21.34 -29.30
N GLU A 315 10.96 22.15 -28.25
CA GLU A 315 12.30 22.42 -27.71
C GLU A 315 12.93 21.18 -27.06
N LEU A 316 12.18 20.52 -26.17
CA LEU A 316 12.70 19.43 -25.35
C LEU A 316 12.74 18.10 -26.09
N LEU A 317 11.83 17.87 -27.03
CA LEU A 317 11.64 16.56 -27.67
C LEU A 317 11.85 16.60 -29.19
N GLY A 318 11.81 17.77 -29.83
CA GLY A 318 11.96 17.88 -31.28
C GLY A 318 10.70 17.49 -32.04
N VAL A 319 9.53 17.60 -31.40
CA VAL A 319 8.25 17.53 -32.10
C VAL A 319 8.19 18.64 -33.14
N SER A 320 7.73 18.34 -34.35
CA SER A 320 7.68 19.31 -35.43
C SER A 320 6.49 20.27 -35.29
N GLU A 321 6.67 21.51 -35.70
CA GLU A 321 5.60 22.51 -35.75
C GLU A 321 4.46 22.06 -36.70
N SER A 322 4.80 21.42 -37.82
CA SER A 322 3.82 20.83 -38.74
C SER A 322 2.95 19.77 -38.06
N THR A 323 3.53 18.89 -37.25
CA THR A 323 2.77 17.86 -36.52
C THR A 323 1.77 18.49 -35.54
N LEU A 324 2.20 19.52 -34.79
CA LEU A 324 1.34 20.20 -33.83
C LEU A 324 0.24 21.03 -34.49
N SER A 325 0.51 21.64 -35.63
CA SER A 325 -0.46 22.47 -36.36
C SER A 325 -1.49 21.64 -37.15
N GLU A 326 -1.07 20.54 -37.76
CA GLU A 326 -1.95 19.68 -38.58
C GLU A 326 -2.76 18.68 -37.73
N TYR A 327 -2.12 18.02 -36.76
CA TYR A 327 -2.74 16.94 -35.99
C TYR A 327 -3.11 17.35 -34.56
N GLY A 328 -2.48 18.41 -34.04
CA GLY A 328 -2.64 18.86 -32.65
C GLY A 328 -1.82 18.04 -31.64
N ALA A 329 -1.63 18.61 -30.45
CA ALA A 329 -0.82 18.01 -29.39
C ALA A 329 -1.32 16.65 -28.88
N VAL A 330 -2.61 16.36 -29.05
CA VAL A 330 -3.24 15.08 -28.70
C VAL A 330 -3.54 14.33 -29.98
N SER A 331 -2.54 13.62 -30.48
CA SER A 331 -2.59 12.84 -31.71
C SER A 331 -1.57 11.69 -31.66
N PRO A 332 -1.74 10.64 -32.48
CA PRO A 332 -0.76 9.57 -32.56
C PRO A 332 0.60 10.05 -33.12
N GLU A 333 0.60 11.02 -34.04
CA GLU A 333 1.81 11.62 -34.62
C GLU A 333 2.62 12.35 -33.55
N THR A 334 1.97 13.18 -32.73
CA THR A 334 2.64 13.88 -31.62
C THR A 334 3.21 12.87 -30.62
N ALA A 335 2.45 11.83 -30.24
CA ALA A 335 2.94 10.79 -29.34
C ALA A 335 4.17 10.08 -29.91
N LYS A 336 4.17 9.76 -31.21
CA LYS A 336 5.29 9.13 -31.92
C LYS A 336 6.55 10.00 -31.87
N GLU A 337 6.43 11.27 -32.23
CA GLU A 337 7.56 12.20 -32.22
C GLU A 337 8.09 12.44 -30.81
N MET A 338 7.20 12.57 -29.81
CA MET A 338 7.61 12.69 -28.41
C MET A 338 8.41 11.47 -27.92
N ALA A 339 7.98 10.25 -28.25
CA ALA A 339 8.63 9.02 -27.79
C ALA A 339 10.01 8.84 -28.43
N ARG A 340 10.09 9.11 -29.74
CA ARG A 340 11.36 9.11 -30.47
C ARG A 340 12.31 10.16 -29.91
N GLY A 341 11.81 11.39 -29.75
CA GLY A 341 12.56 12.53 -29.27
C GLY A 341 13.19 12.33 -27.90
N ILE A 342 12.40 11.82 -26.92
CA ILE A 342 12.95 11.56 -25.57
C ILE A 342 14.00 10.46 -25.60
N ARG A 343 13.78 9.38 -26.37
CA ARG A 343 14.74 8.28 -26.49
C ARG A 343 16.07 8.78 -27.05
N GLU A 344 16.03 9.48 -28.18
CA GLU A 344 17.23 9.96 -28.87
C GLU A 344 18.01 10.97 -28.03
N ARG A 345 17.32 11.90 -27.35
CA ARG A 345 17.97 12.95 -26.54
C ARG A 345 18.54 12.42 -25.22
N ALA A 346 17.86 11.45 -24.61
CA ALA A 346 18.35 10.78 -23.40
C ALA A 346 19.46 9.76 -23.71
N GLY A 347 19.55 9.28 -24.96
CA GLY A 347 20.51 8.24 -25.35
C GLY A 347 20.21 6.88 -24.72
N VAL A 348 18.92 6.58 -24.47
CA VAL A 348 18.46 5.35 -23.80
C VAL A 348 17.89 4.33 -24.79
N ASP A 349 17.66 3.12 -24.31
CA ASP A 349 17.12 2.03 -25.13
C ASP A 349 15.65 2.26 -25.49
N ILE A 350 14.84 2.74 -24.54
CA ILE A 350 13.40 2.89 -24.69
C ILE A 350 12.95 4.31 -24.33
N GLY A 351 12.13 4.93 -25.19
CA GLY A 351 11.43 6.18 -24.89
C GLY A 351 9.94 5.95 -24.80
N ILE A 352 9.31 6.41 -23.71
CA ILE A 352 7.85 6.42 -23.55
C ILE A 352 7.35 7.84 -23.65
N SER A 353 6.26 8.07 -24.39
CA SER A 353 5.56 9.35 -24.41
C SER A 353 4.11 9.22 -24.00
N ILE A 354 3.58 10.31 -23.43
CA ILE A 354 2.20 10.40 -22.99
C ILE A 354 1.63 11.78 -23.35
N THR A 355 0.61 11.81 -24.20
CA THR A 355 -0.16 13.01 -24.52
C THR A 355 -1.66 12.73 -24.54
N GLY A 356 -2.48 13.63 -24.01
CA GLY A 356 -3.90 13.36 -23.84
C GLY A 356 -4.67 14.47 -23.14
N ILE A 357 -5.96 14.23 -22.90
CA ILE A 357 -6.89 15.19 -22.32
C ILE A 357 -7.38 14.65 -20.97
N ALA A 358 -6.74 15.07 -19.88
CA ALA A 358 -7.14 14.60 -18.55
C ALA A 358 -8.45 15.22 -18.03
N GLY A 359 -8.91 16.34 -18.59
CA GLY A 359 -10.11 17.04 -18.12
C GLY A 359 -9.88 17.98 -16.92
N PRO A 360 -10.95 18.60 -16.39
CA PRO A 360 -12.35 18.46 -16.83
C PRO A 360 -12.66 19.17 -18.16
N GLY A 361 -11.83 20.13 -18.58
CA GLY A 361 -11.94 20.82 -19.87
C GLY A 361 -10.95 20.31 -20.93
N GLY A 362 -10.92 20.97 -22.08
CA GLY A 362 -9.99 20.66 -23.18
C GLY A 362 -10.42 19.52 -24.10
N GLY A 363 -11.56 18.89 -23.83
CA GLY A 363 -12.17 17.90 -24.71
C GLY A 363 -13.09 18.51 -25.78
N SER A 364 -13.31 17.76 -26.85
CA SER A 364 -14.30 17.99 -27.91
C SER A 364 -15.07 16.69 -28.20
N SER A 365 -16.06 16.73 -29.09
CA SER A 365 -16.76 15.52 -29.54
C SER A 365 -15.82 14.52 -30.23
N GLU A 366 -14.83 15.01 -30.98
CA GLU A 366 -13.85 14.19 -31.69
C GLU A 366 -12.72 13.70 -30.77
N LYS A 367 -12.25 14.59 -29.90
CA LYS A 367 -11.18 14.33 -28.91
C LYS A 367 -11.72 14.53 -27.49
N PRO A 368 -12.47 13.58 -26.94
CA PRO A 368 -13.11 13.75 -25.63
C PRO A 368 -12.10 13.76 -24.49
N VAL A 369 -12.53 14.27 -23.34
CA VAL A 369 -11.82 14.04 -22.07
C VAL A 369 -11.64 12.54 -21.86
N GLY A 370 -10.44 12.15 -21.44
CA GLY A 370 -10.03 10.75 -21.29
C GLY A 370 -9.31 10.16 -22.49
N LEU A 371 -9.29 10.84 -23.65
CA LEU A 371 -8.50 10.41 -24.80
C LEU A 371 -7.00 10.64 -24.53
N VAL A 372 -6.22 9.57 -24.70
CA VAL A 372 -4.77 9.58 -24.49
C VAL A 372 -4.09 8.76 -25.57
N TYR A 373 -2.99 9.28 -26.11
CA TYR A 373 -2.03 8.56 -26.92
C TYR A 373 -0.75 8.34 -26.14
N MET A 374 -0.25 7.11 -26.17
CA MET A 374 1.04 6.73 -25.62
C MET A 374 1.94 6.28 -26.75
N GLY A 375 3.18 6.75 -26.80
CA GLY A 375 4.20 6.27 -27.72
C GLY A 375 5.25 5.42 -27.00
N LEU A 376 5.76 4.39 -27.68
CA LEU A 376 6.89 3.58 -27.24
C LEU A 376 7.89 3.50 -28.39
N ALA A 377 9.07 4.06 -28.20
CA ALA A 377 10.17 4.05 -29.16
C ALA A 377 11.30 3.15 -28.67
N ASP A 378 11.83 2.30 -29.55
CA ASP A 378 13.06 1.54 -29.34
C ASP A 378 14.07 1.88 -30.47
N ASN A 379 15.12 1.06 -30.64
CA ASN A 379 16.12 1.25 -31.69
C ASN A 379 15.69 0.84 -33.11
N ARG A 380 14.51 0.24 -33.28
CA ARG A 380 13.99 -0.31 -34.53
C ARG A 380 12.74 0.43 -35.00
N GLU A 381 11.81 0.71 -34.09
CA GLU A 381 10.48 1.22 -34.40
C GLU A 381 9.93 2.15 -33.33
N VAL A 382 8.81 2.79 -33.66
CA VAL A 382 8.00 3.55 -32.71
C VAL A 382 6.56 3.09 -32.84
N LYS A 383 6.01 2.54 -31.77
CA LYS A 383 4.61 2.13 -31.65
C LYS A 383 3.82 3.23 -30.98
N VAL A 384 2.52 3.31 -31.30
CA VAL A 384 1.59 4.23 -30.65
C VAL A 384 0.32 3.49 -30.28
N LYS A 385 -0.19 3.76 -29.07
CA LYS A 385 -1.41 3.17 -28.54
C LYS A 385 -2.39 4.26 -28.12
N GLU A 386 -3.62 4.18 -28.63
CA GLU A 386 -4.74 4.99 -28.16
C GLU A 386 -5.39 4.33 -26.93
N GLN A 387 -5.78 5.13 -25.95
CA GLN A 387 -6.62 4.74 -24.82
C GLN A 387 -7.70 5.78 -24.57
N ARG A 388 -8.83 5.32 -24.06
CA ARG A 388 -9.96 6.15 -23.66
C ARG A 388 -10.35 5.80 -22.23
N PHE A 389 -10.05 6.70 -21.31
CA PHE A 389 -10.36 6.53 -19.90
C PHE A 389 -11.62 7.30 -19.53
N ILE A 390 -12.40 6.75 -18.60
CA ILE A 390 -13.56 7.43 -18.02
C ILE A 390 -13.23 7.75 -16.56
N GLY A 391 -13.52 8.98 -16.14
CA GLY A 391 -13.35 9.40 -14.76
C GLY A 391 -12.97 10.87 -14.63
N GLY A 392 -12.75 11.30 -13.38
CA GLY A 392 -12.22 12.62 -13.09
C GLY A 392 -10.75 12.76 -13.50
N ARG A 393 -10.25 14.00 -13.50
CA ARG A 393 -8.88 14.34 -13.93
C ARG A 393 -7.81 13.45 -13.30
N GLU A 394 -7.89 13.22 -12.00
CA GLU A 394 -6.89 12.43 -11.29
C GLU A 394 -6.95 10.94 -11.67
N ALA A 395 -8.14 10.37 -11.80
CA ALA A 395 -8.32 9.00 -12.24
C ALA A 395 -7.74 8.78 -13.66
N VAL A 396 -8.00 9.70 -14.59
CA VAL A 396 -7.44 9.64 -15.95
C VAL A 396 -5.91 9.66 -15.92
N ARG A 397 -5.30 10.53 -15.10
CA ARG A 397 -3.85 10.61 -14.97
C ARG A 397 -3.24 9.33 -14.40
N ILE A 398 -3.82 8.78 -13.33
CA ILE A 398 -3.35 7.54 -12.69
C ILE A 398 -3.46 6.36 -13.67
N LEU A 399 -4.63 6.19 -14.30
CA LEU A 399 -4.87 5.13 -15.29
C LEU A 399 -3.91 5.22 -16.48
N THR A 400 -3.64 6.44 -16.95
CA THR A 400 -2.67 6.69 -18.02
C THR A 400 -1.26 6.27 -17.62
N ALA A 401 -0.79 6.75 -16.46
CA ALA A 401 0.56 6.44 -15.99
C ALA A 401 0.75 4.93 -15.80
N LYS A 402 -0.21 4.25 -15.17
CA LYS A 402 -0.17 2.78 -15.01
C LYS A 402 -0.26 2.04 -16.34
N SER A 403 -1.08 2.51 -17.28
CA SER A 403 -1.21 1.89 -18.61
C SER A 403 0.07 2.02 -19.44
N ALA A 404 0.80 3.13 -19.31
CA ALA A 404 2.11 3.30 -19.95
C ALA A 404 3.15 2.32 -19.38
N LEU A 405 3.16 2.14 -18.05
CA LEU A 405 4.03 1.17 -17.38
C LEU A 405 3.69 -0.27 -17.74
N ASP A 406 2.40 -0.64 -17.78
CA ASP A 406 1.99 -1.99 -18.20
C ASP A 406 2.28 -2.24 -19.67
N TRP A 407 2.14 -1.23 -20.53
CA TRP A 407 2.53 -1.39 -21.93
C TRP A 407 4.04 -1.62 -22.08
N LEU A 408 4.86 -0.88 -21.34
CA LEU A 408 6.30 -1.14 -21.26
C LEU A 408 6.60 -2.56 -20.74
N ARG A 409 5.92 -2.99 -19.67
CA ARG A 409 6.02 -4.36 -19.13
C ARG A 409 5.72 -5.41 -20.21
N ARG A 410 4.61 -5.25 -20.93
CA ARG A 410 4.19 -6.15 -22.02
C ARG A 410 5.20 -6.17 -23.17
N TYR A 411 5.75 -5.02 -23.51
CA TYR A 411 6.81 -4.91 -24.52
C TYR A 411 8.05 -5.69 -24.10
N LEU A 412 8.52 -5.54 -22.86
CA LEU A 412 9.71 -6.23 -22.33
C LEU A 412 9.56 -7.76 -22.29
N ILE A 413 8.34 -8.27 -22.12
CA ILE A 413 8.05 -9.72 -22.15
C ILE A 413 7.66 -10.23 -23.55
N GLY A 414 7.88 -9.43 -24.60
CA GLY A 414 7.68 -9.82 -26.01
C GLY A 414 6.22 -9.82 -26.50
N ARG A 415 5.36 -9.00 -25.89
CA ARG A 415 3.91 -8.96 -26.16
C ARG A 415 3.33 -7.54 -26.31
N GLY A 416 4.18 -6.56 -26.61
CA GLY A 416 3.82 -5.13 -26.67
C GLY A 416 3.92 -4.50 -28.03
#